data_AF-A0A7J6TTC4-F1
#
_entry.id   AF-A0A7J6TTC4-F1
#
_cell.length_a   1.000
_cell.length_b   1.000
_cell.length_c   1.000
_cell.angle_alpha   90.00
_cell.angle_beta   90.00
_cell.angle_gamma   90.00
#
_symmetry.space_group_name_H-M   'P 1'
#
loop_
_entity.id
_entity.type
_entity.pdbx_description
1 polymer ?
#
loop_
_entity_poly.entity_id
_entity_poly.type
_entity_poly.pdbx_seq_one_letter_code
_entity_poly.pdbx_strand_id
1 'polypeptide(L)'
;MGFVSLIAIVAVLICVWSRYINKCVGDSILDTAQDLSSGTEALQAGLTGSSECANGYSIADEFQRDVIKYASYGALGLAILYLLLLLCLCKRIRLGIALNKVAAQFVYNNKLVLIIPVLQTLKCMGWWAVWLVAVCFTVSNVPESRIKTGTYTDYAVAASFEECVEPSQVYVYGRYTDGNGLIQNVYACKEPRYNLDILFAYEFFSLLWVNAFVIAFGQMIIAGAVGVWYFTPNSEKGSLGTKPLRTGIKNAVVYHQGTLAFGSFVLAIVQFIKWWLRYLAKQAKLQHNKVMAVVFSVLSYCVACFEKCIKFLNKNAYIQTALLGTKFCTSAKNAFFLILRNAARIGVLGAIGNAVRLFGYLFIM
;
A
#
# COMPACT_ATOMS: atom_id res chain seq x y z
N MET A 1 15.78 -24.96 -9.80
CA MET A 1 16.80 -23.90 -9.66
C MET A 1 16.67 -23.12 -8.34
N GLY A 2 15.49 -22.63 -7.93
CA GLY A 2 15.38 -21.80 -6.71
C GLY A 2 15.76 -22.45 -5.35
N PHE A 3 15.61 -23.77 -5.19
CA PHE A 3 15.93 -24.44 -3.92
C PHE A 3 17.44 -24.56 -3.67
N VAL A 4 18.21 -24.76 -4.73
CA VAL A 4 19.69 -24.84 -4.68
C VAL A 4 20.28 -23.46 -4.40
N SER A 5 19.73 -22.40 -5.00
CA SER A 5 20.17 -21.02 -4.74
C SER A 5 19.86 -20.56 -3.30
N LEU A 6 18.76 -21.02 -2.69
CA LEU A 6 18.46 -20.69 -1.29
C LEU A 6 19.36 -21.42 -0.30
N ILE A 7 19.67 -22.69 -0.57
CA ILE A 7 20.66 -23.44 0.20
C ILE A 7 22.04 -22.78 0.09
N ALA A 8 22.40 -22.27 -1.10
CA ALA A 8 23.64 -21.53 -1.30
C ALA A 8 23.69 -20.21 -0.51
N ILE A 9 22.60 -19.43 -0.45
CA ILE A 9 22.54 -18.20 0.37
C ILE A 9 22.69 -18.52 1.86
N VAL A 10 22.04 -19.57 2.33
CA VAL A 10 22.15 -20.00 3.74
C VAL A 10 23.54 -20.57 4.03
N ALA A 11 24.14 -21.32 3.11
CA ALA A 11 25.52 -21.76 3.21
C ALA A 11 26.51 -20.59 3.21
N VAL A 12 26.25 -19.54 2.42
CA VAL A 12 27.04 -18.30 2.43
C VAL A 12 26.87 -17.56 3.76
N LEU A 13 25.66 -17.44 4.31
CA LEU A 13 25.43 -16.81 5.62
C LEU A 13 26.07 -17.63 6.76
N ILE A 14 26.03 -18.96 6.68
CA ILE A 14 26.72 -19.86 7.63
C ILE A 14 28.25 -19.75 7.46
N CYS A 15 28.77 -19.66 6.24
CA CYS A 15 30.20 -19.44 5.97
C CYS A 15 30.67 -18.06 6.45
N VAL A 16 29.86 -17.01 6.24
CA VAL A 16 30.13 -15.66 6.73
C VAL A 16 30.11 -15.65 8.26
N TRP A 17 29.11 -16.30 8.88
CA TRP A 17 29.02 -16.48 10.33
C TRP A 17 30.20 -17.28 10.90
N SER A 18 30.61 -18.36 10.23
CA SER A 18 31.78 -19.18 10.59
C SER A 18 33.08 -18.38 10.54
N ARG A 19 33.25 -17.51 9.54
CA ARG A 19 34.38 -16.57 9.49
C ARG A 19 34.31 -15.48 10.56
N TYR A 20 33.11 -15.07 10.98
CA TYR A 20 32.88 -14.03 11.99
C TYR A 20 33.09 -14.52 13.44
N ILE A 21 32.91 -15.82 13.70
CA ILE A 21 33.01 -16.40 15.05
C ILE A 21 34.42 -16.83 15.45
N ASN A 22 35.32 -17.01 14.48
CA ASN A 22 36.73 -17.27 14.73
C ASN A 22 37.40 -15.98 15.26
N LYS A 23 37.15 -15.66 16.53
CA LYS A 23 37.81 -14.58 17.30
C LYS A 23 39.14 -15.07 17.86
N CYS A 24 40.19 -14.24 17.75
CA CYS A 24 41.39 -14.35 18.58
C CYS A 24 41.23 -13.44 19.82
N VAL A 25 41.82 -13.83 20.94
CA VAL A 25 41.81 -13.09 22.21
C VAL A 25 43.11 -12.31 22.30
N GLY A 26 43.07 -11.00 22.02
CA GLY A 26 44.19 -10.12 22.35
C GLY A 26 44.17 -9.83 23.84
N ASP A 27 44.85 -10.64 24.65
CA ASP A 27 45.12 -10.27 26.04
C ASP A 27 46.08 -9.07 26.06
N SER A 28 45.66 -8.01 26.72
CA SER A 28 46.46 -6.82 26.98
C SER A 28 47.66 -7.19 27.84
N ILE A 29 48.87 -7.18 27.26
CA ILE A 29 50.15 -7.22 27.97
C ILE A 29 50.30 -5.92 28.78
N LEU A 30 49.66 -5.82 29.95
CA LEU A 30 49.80 -4.64 30.81
C LEU A 30 49.71 -4.91 32.33
N ASP A 31 49.90 -6.16 32.80
CA ASP A 31 49.85 -6.43 34.25
C ASP A 31 51.02 -7.25 34.84
N THR A 32 52.16 -7.38 34.15
CA THR A 32 53.36 -7.95 34.81
C THR A 32 54.65 -7.41 34.20
N ALA A 33 54.96 -6.15 34.50
CA ALA A 33 56.28 -5.58 34.25
C ALA A 33 56.78 -4.89 35.52
N GLN A 34 57.15 -5.69 36.54
CA GLN A 34 57.99 -5.26 37.64
C GLN A 34 58.48 -6.49 38.42
N ASP A 35 59.61 -7.07 37.98
CA ASP A 35 60.80 -7.16 38.83
C ASP A 35 62.04 -7.66 38.07
N LEU A 36 63.13 -7.00 38.44
CA LEU A 36 64.53 -7.06 38.06
C LEU A 36 65.20 -8.40 37.69
N SER A 37 65.99 -8.31 36.62
CA SER A 37 67.41 -8.70 36.46
C SER A 37 67.88 -10.15 36.64
N SER A 38 68.71 -10.55 35.67
CA SER A 38 69.59 -11.74 35.56
C SER A 38 68.93 -13.01 35.00
N GLY A 39 69.50 -13.53 33.90
CA GLY A 39 69.14 -14.84 33.35
C GLY A 39 68.69 -14.81 31.89
N THR A 40 69.69 -14.88 31.00
CA THR A 40 69.56 -15.25 29.59
C THR A 40 68.87 -16.62 29.45
N GLU A 41 68.16 -16.83 28.33
CA GLU A 41 67.58 -18.08 27.78
C GLU A 41 66.05 -18.34 27.84
N ALA A 42 65.22 -17.48 28.45
CA ALA A 42 63.75 -17.60 28.33
C ALA A 42 63.08 -16.56 27.40
N LEU A 43 63.80 -15.51 26.99
CA LEU A 43 63.19 -14.35 26.32
C LEU A 43 63.05 -14.47 24.78
N GLN A 44 63.64 -15.50 24.15
CA GLN A 44 63.57 -15.67 22.69
C GLN A 44 62.57 -16.74 22.24
N ALA A 45 61.95 -17.46 23.17
CA ALA A 45 60.83 -18.37 22.89
C ALA A 45 59.45 -17.70 23.04
N GLY A 46 59.36 -16.52 23.66
CA GLY A 46 58.11 -15.78 23.86
C GLY A 46 57.79 -14.72 22.80
N LEU A 47 58.75 -14.34 21.95
CA LEU A 47 58.61 -13.22 20.99
C LEU A 47 58.36 -13.65 19.53
N THR A 48 58.20 -14.94 19.25
CA THR A 48 57.87 -15.46 17.91
C THR A 48 56.56 -16.25 17.89
N GLY A 49 55.65 -15.94 18.81
CA GLY A 49 54.31 -16.52 18.89
C GLY A 49 53.21 -15.57 18.45
N SER A 50 53.41 -14.73 17.44
CA SER A 50 52.31 -13.96 16.83
C SER A 50 51.45 -14.87 15.95
N SER A 51 50.76 -15.83 16.55
CA SER A 51 49.70 -16.58 15.87
C SER A 51 48.36 -15.90 16.07
N GLU A 52 48.22 -14.63 15.71
CA GLU A 52 46.93 -13.95 15.81
C GLU A 52 46.42 -13.50 14.44
N CYS A 53 45.55 -14.37 13.92
CA CYS A 53 44.53 -14.13 12.91
C CYS A 53 44.98 -14.02 11.43
N ALA A 54 45.28 -15.15 10.80
CA ALA A 54 45.47 -15.21 9.34
C ALA A 54 44.22 -14.84 8.50
N ASN A 55 43.00 -14.77 9.09
CA ASN A 55 41.74 -14.54 8.37
C ASN A 55 40.65 -13.76 9.16
N GLY A 56 40.98 -13.05 10.25
CA GLY A 56 40.01 -12.38 11.14
C GLY A 56 40.21 -10.86 11.26
N TYR A 57 39.28 -10.14 11.92
CA TYR A 57 39.39 -8.70 12.22
C TYR A 57 39.37 -8.46 13.73
N SER A 58 40.26 -7.60 14.24
CA SER A 58 40.36 -7.26 15.67
C SER A 58 39.46 -6.08 16.03
N ILE A 59 38.67 -6.19 17.10
CA ILE A 59 37.89 -5.09 17.68
C ILE A 59 38.48 -4.83 19.08
N ALA A 60 39.00 -3.62 19.29
CA ALA A 60 39.67 -3.24 20.54
C ALA A 60 38.71 -3.09 21.73
N ASP A 61 37.45 -2.72 21.47
CA ASP A 61 36.45 -2.49 22.52
C ASP A 61 35.68 -3.78 22.89
N GLU A 62 35.71 -4.13 24.17
CA GLU A 62 35.07 -5.33 24.74
C GLU A 62 33.55 -5.27 24.64
N PHE A 63 32.96 -4.08 24.82
CA PHE A 63 31.52 -3.90 24.71
C PHE A 63 31.02 -4.11 23.27
N GLN A 64 31.67 -3.50 22.27
CA GLN A 64 31.35 -3.74 20.86
C GLN A 64 31.52 -5.22 20.46
N ARG A 65 32.53 -5.88 21.01
CA ARG A 65 32.80 -7.30 20.76
C ARG A 65 31.67 -8.21 21.23
N ASP A 66 31.06 -7.92 22.37
CA ASP A 66 29.93 -8.69 22.91
C ASP A 66 28.63 -8.39 22.18
N VAL A 67 28.35 -7.12 21.90
CA VAL A 67 27.18 -6.70 21.11
C VAL A 67 27.14 -7.42 19.76
N ILE A 68 28.26 -7.45 19.04
CA ILE A 68 28.35 -8.10 17.74
C ILE A 68 28.20 -9.63 17.86
N LYS A 69 28.71 -10.24 18.94
CA LYS A 69 28.58 -11.68 19.19
C LYS A 69 27.10 -12.07 19.38
N TYR A 70 26.39 -11.37 20.26
CA TYR A 70 24.97 -11.65 20.50
C TYR A 70 24.09 -11.32 19.28
N ALA A 71 24.39 -10.24 18.55
CA ALA A 71 23.71 -9.91 17.30
C ALA A 71 23.88 -11.02 16.25
N SER A 72 25.08 -11.62 16.15
CA SER A 72 25.35 -12.72 15.21
C SER A 72 24.59 -14.00 15.56
N TYR A 73 24.48 -14.37 16.85
CA TYR A 73 23.66 -15.50 17.28
C TYR A 73 22.17 -15.24 17.05
N GLY A 74 21.70 -14.01 17.29
CA GLY A 74 20.33 -13.59 16.99
C GLY A 74 20.02 -13.71 15.49
N ALA A 75 20.92 -13.24 14.62
CA ALA A 75 20.79 -13.36 13.18
C ALA A 75 20.78 -14.82 12.70
N LEU A 76 21.64 -15.68 13.27
CA LEU A 76 21.68 -17.10 12.94
C LEU A 76 20.41 -17.83 13.41
N GLY A 77 19.92 -17.54 14.61
CA GLY A 77 18.65 -18.07 15.11
C GLY A 77 17.47 -17.68 14.21
N LEU A 78 17.40 -16.42 13.79
CA LEU A 78 16.40 -15.94 12.83
C LEU A 78 16.54 -16.62 11.45
N ALA A 79 17.77 -16.85 10.98
CA ALA A 79 18.04 -17.54 9.72
C ALA A 79 17.62 -19.02 9.76
N ILE A 80 17.88 -19.73 10.87
CA ILE A 80 17.43 -21.12 11.08
C ILE A 80 15.91 -21.17 11.15
N LEU A 81 15.26 -20.28 11.91
CA LEU A 81 13.80 -20.19 11.98
C LEU A 81 13.19 -19.94 10.60
N TYR A 82 13.76 -19.02 9.82
CA TYR A 82 13.35 -18.75 8.44
C TYR A 82 13.53 -19.96 7.53
N LEU A 83 14.67 -20.67 7.62
CA LEU A 83 14.91 -21.90 6.87
C LEU A 83 13.89 -22.99 7.23
N LEU A 84 13.60 -23.20 8.51
CA LEU A 84 12.58 -24.15 8.97
C LEU A 84 11.20 -23.79 8.42
N LEU A 85 10.81 -22.51 8.46
CA LEU A 85 9.56 -22.04 7.85
C LEU A 85 9.50 -22.32 6.34
N LEU A 86 10.60 -22.09 5.61
CA LEU A 86 10.70 -22.41 4.19
C LEU A 86 10.61 -23.91 3.92
N LEU A 87 11.27 -24.73 4.74
CA LEU A 87 11.20 -26.19 4.67
C LEU A 87 9.77 -26.70 4.88
N CYS A 88 9.09 -26.22 5.91
CA CYS A 88 7.68 -26.53 6.16
C CYS A 88 6.76 -26.10 5.00
N LEU A 89 7.07 -24.98 4.33
CA LEU A 89 6.29 -24.46 3.21
C LEU A 89 6.74 -25.00 1.85
N CYS A 90 7.77 -25.86 1.75
CA CYS A 90 8.33 -26.36 0.49
C CYS A 90 7.29 -26.94 -0.47
N LYS A 91 6.39 -27.77 0.05
CA LYS A 91 5.31 -28.37 -0.76
C LYS A 91 4.37 -27.30 -1.34
N ARG A 92 4.09 -26.24 -0.57
CA ARG A 92 3.25 -25.11 -1.00
C ARG A 92 4.00 -24.18 -1.96
N ILE A 93 5.28 -23.92 -1.72
CA ILE A 93 6.15 -23.12 -2.60
C ILE A 93 6.27 -23.78 -3.98
N ARG A 94 6.44 -25.11 -4.04
CA ARG A 94 6.48 -25.84 -5.31
C ARG A 94 5.20 -25.63 -6.14
N LEU A 95 4.04 -25.67 -5.49
CA LEU A 95 2.77 -25.37 -6.13
C LEU A 95 2.73 -23.92 -6.63
N GLY A 96 3.19 -22.96 -5.82
CA GLY A 96 3.29 -21.55 -6.23
C GLY A 96 4.18 -21.33 -7.45
N ILE A 97 5.33 -22.01 -7.53
CA ILE A 97 6.24 -21.96 -8.68
C ILE A 97 5.55 -22.53 -9.93
N ALA A 98 4.85 -23.66 -9.80
CA ALA A 98 4.10 -24.25 -10.91
C ALA A 98 3.00 -23.30 -11.43
N LEU A 99 2.27 -22.65 -10.52
CA LEU A 99 1.25 -21.64 -10.89
C LEU A 99 1.86 -20.45 -11.63
N ASN A 100 3.00 -19.92 -11.14
CA ASN A 100 3.70 -18.82 -11.82
C ASN A 100 4.23 -19.23 -13.19
N LYS A 101 4.68 -20.47 -13.37
CA LYS A 101 5.08 -21.00 -14.69
C LYS A 101 3.91 -20.98 -15.67
N VAL A 102 2.72 -21.41 -15.23
CA VAL A 102 1.51 -21.37 -16.06
C VAL A 102 1.11 -19.92 -16.38
N ALA A 103 1.19 -19.01 -15.41
CA ALA A 103 0.92 -17.60 -15.64
C ALA A 103 1.88 -16.99 -16.68
N ALA A 104 3.18 -17.30 -16.59
CA ALA A 104 4.16 -16.86 -17.57
C ALA A 104 3.88 -17.41 -18.97
N GLN A 105 3.50 -18.69 -19.07
CA GLN A 105 3.14 -19.31 -20.36
C GLN A 105 1.89 -18.66 -20.97
N PHE A 106 0.89 -18.31 -20.16
CA PHE A 106 -0.28 -17.58 -20.62
C PHE A 106 0.10 -16.23 -21.23
N VAL A 107 0.93 -15.44 -20.53
CA VAL A 107 1.39 -14.12 -21.00
C VAL A 107 2.22 -14.24 -22.28
N TYR A 108 3.10 -15.24 -22.35
CA TYR A 108 3.91 -15.50 -23.55
C TYR A 108 3.04 -15.80 -24.78
N ASN A 109 2.00 -16.62 -24.60
CA ASN A 109 1.08 -16.99 -25.68
C ASN A 109 0.08 -15.88 -26.04
N ASN A 110 -0.24 -14.98 -25.10
CA ASN A 110 -1.27 -13.96 -25.26
C ASN A 110 -0.72 -12.56 -24.98
N LYS A 111 0.27 -12.12 -25.78
CA LYS A 111 0.99 -10.85 -25.59
C LYS A 111 0.08 -9.63 -25.47
N LEU A 112 -1.03 -9.59 -26.22
CA LEU A 112 -2.00 -8.49 -26.21
C LEU A 112 -2.68 -8.29 -24.83
N VAL A 113 -2.68 -9.29 -23.95
CA VAL A 113 -3.25 -9.14 -22.60
C VAL A 113 -2.47 -8.11 -21.77
N LEU A 114 -1.18 -7.91 -22.05
CA LEU A 114 -0.36 -6.89 -21.38
C LEU A 114 -0.78 -5.45 -21.74
N ILE A 115 -1.53 -5.26 -22.82
CA ILE A 115 -2.06 -3.95 -23.22
C ILE A 115 -3.26 -3.56 -22.34
N ILE A 116 -3.97 -4.53 -21.74
CA ILE A 116 -5.19 -4.26 -20.95
C ILE A 116 -4.92 -3.32 -19.76
N PRO A 117 -3.93 -3.55 -18.89
CA PRO A 117 -3.61 -2.62 -17.80
C PRO A 117 -3.18 -1.23 -18.28
N VAL A 118 -2.52 -1.14 -19.45
CA VAL A 118 -2.12 0.15 -20.04
C VAL A 118 -3.35 0.93 -20.48
N LEU A 119 -4.25 0.31 -21.25
CA LEU A 119 -5.52 0.93 -21.65
C LEU A 119 -6.39 1.30 -20.45
N GLN A 120 -6.38 0.48 -19.41
CA GLN A 120 -7.07 0.76 -18.16
C GLN A 120 -6.52 2.02 -17.49
N THR A 121 -5.19 2.15 -17.45
CA THR A 121 -4.52 3.33 -16.85
C THR A 121 -4.82 4.59 -17.65
N LEU A 122 -4.79 4.52 -18.99
CA LEU A 122 -5.15 5.65 -19.86
C LEU A 122 -6.61 6.08 -19.66
N LYS A 123 -7.54 5.13 -19.56
CA LYS A 123 -8.96 5.42 -19.25
C LYS A 123 -9.13 6.07 -17.88
N CYS A 124 -8.42 5.58 -16.87
CA CYS A 124 -8.40 6.20 -15.56
C CYS A 124 -7.84 7.64 -15.63
N MET A 125 -6.71 7.87 -16.31
CA MET A 125 -6.14 9.22 -16.45
C MET A 125 -7.09 10.19 -17.15
N GLY A 126 -7.73 9.75 -18.24
CA GLY A 126 -8.74 10.56 -18.94
C GLY A 126 -9.92 10.91 -18.04
N TRP A 127 -10.43 9.94 -17.26
CA TRP A 127 -11.50 10.19 -16.30
C TRP A 127 -11.08 11.13 -15.17
N TRP A 128 -9.86 11.00 -14.66
CA TRP A 128 -9.31 11.94 -13.67
C TRP A 128 -9.23 13.36 -14.21
N ALA A 129 -8.85 13.56 -15.48
CA ALA A 129 -8.83 14.87 -16.10
C ALA A 129 -10.25 15.48 -16.21
N VAL A 130 -11.23 14.69 -16.67
CA VAL A 130 -12.64 15.12 -16.73
C VAL A 130 -13.15 15.50 -15.35
N TRP A 131 -12.87 14.68 -14.34
CA TRP A 131 -13.27 14.94 -12.96
C TRP A 131 -12.61 16.20 -12.40
N LEU A 132 -11.31 16.44 -12.69
CA LEU A 132 -10.60 17.64 -12.24
C LEU A 132 -11.22 18.92 -12.84
N VAL A 133 -11.60 18.90 -14.12
CA VAL A 133 -12.28 20.05 -14.74
C VAL A 133 -13.65 20.26 -14.11
N ALA A 134 -14.44 19.20 -13.94
CA ALA A 134 -15.77 19.27 -13.34
C ALA A 134 -15.71 19.83 -11.91
N VAL A 135 -14.82 19.30 -11.07
CA VAL A 135 -14.70 19.74 -9.68
C VAL A 135 -14.18 21.17 -9.57
N CYS A 136 -13.25 21.60 -10.43
CA CYS A 136 -12.80 22.99 -10.48
C CYS A 136 -13.96 23.93 -10.81
N PHE A 137 -14.80 23.55 -11.78
CA PHE A 137 -16.00 24.32 -12.12
C PHE A 137 -16.97 24.36 -10.93
N THR A 138 -17.37 23.21 -10.38
CA THR A 138 -18.35 23.12 -9.28
C THR A 138 -17.88 23.84 -8.01
N VAL A 139 -16.58 23.73 -7.67
CA VAL A 139 -16.01 24.39 -6.48
C VAL A 139 -15.89 25.91 -6.65
N SER A 140 -15.67 26.40 -7.88
CA SER A 140 -15.57 27.83 -8.19
C SER A 140 -16.93 28.52 -8.26
N ASN A 141 -18.00 27.77 -8.52
CA ASN A 141 -19.37 28.31 -8.55
C ASN A 141 -19.92 28.44 -7.12
N VAL A 142 -19.73 29.62 -6.53
CA VAL A 142 -20.32 29.99 -5.24
C VAL A 142 -21.71 30.60 -5.50
N PRO A 143 -22.80 30.00 -5.02
CA PRO A 143 -24.14 30.57 -5.18
C PRO A 143 -24.26 31.87 -4.38
N GLU A 144 -24.99 32.85 -4.93
CA GLU A 144 -25.22 34.17 -4.30
C GLU A 144 -25.80 34.05 -2.88
N SER A 145 -26.57 33.00 -2.59
CA SER A 145 -27.11 32.73 -1.24
C SER A 145 -26.04 32.49 -0.17
N ARG A 146 -24.82 32.09 -0.56
CA ARG A 146 -23.66 31.95 0.34
C ARG A 146 -22.80 33.20 0.43
N ILE A 147 -23.06 34.19 -0.42
CA ILE A 147 -22.43 35.49 -0.38
C ILE A 147 -23.36 36.39 0.44
N LYS A 148 -23.21 36.38 1.77
CA LYS A 148 -23.96 37.32 2.63
C LYS A 148 -23.30 38.70 2.59
N THR A 149 -23.73 39.54 1.65
CA THR A 149 -23.19 40.88 1.42
C THR A 149 -23.91 41.92 2.31
N GLY A 150 -23.77 41.80 3.63
CA GLY A 150 -24.22 42.81 4.59
C GLY A 150 -23.04 43.60 5.14
N THR A 151 -23.20 44.91 5.30
CA THR A 151 -22.28 45.74 6.10
C THR A 151 -22.86 45.94 7.50
N TYR A 152 -22.01 45.86 8.52
CA TYR A 152 -22.41 45.92 9.93
C TYR A 152 -21.59 46.98 10.67
N THR A 153 -22.23 47.70 11.58
CA THR A 153 -21.56 48.70 12.45
C THR A 153 -21.02 48.09 13.74
N ASP A 154 -21.49 46.90 14.12
CA ASP A 154 -21.07 46.18 15.33
C ASP A 154 -20.34 44.88 14.98
N TYR A 155 -19.16 44.69 15.57
CA TYR A 155 -18.38 43.47 15.43
C TYR A 155 -19.09 42.25 16.04
N ALA A 156 -19.78 42.40 17.17
CA ALA A 156 -20.45 41.29 17.84
C ALA A 156 -21.61 40.75 16.99
N VAL A 157 -22.30 41.63 16.26
CA VAL A 157 -23.35 41.27 15.30
C VAL A 157 -22.73 40.58 14.08
N ALA A 158 -21.67 41.15 13.50
CA ALA A 158 -20.98 40.52 12.37
C ALA A 158 -20.36 39.16 12.71
N ALA A 159 -19.86 38.98 13.94
CA ALA A 159 -19.21 37.77 14.42
C ALA A 159 -20.19 36.72 14.97
N SER A 160 -21.51 36.98 14.93
CA SER A 160 -22.51 35.99 15.30
C SER A 160 -22.39 34.77 14.36
N PHE A 161 -22.49 33.56 14.91
CA PHE A 161 -22.32 32.29 14.18
C PHE A 161 -23.36 32.09 13.05
N GLU A 162 -24.45 32.86 13.06
CA GLU A 162 -25.56 32.74 12.11
C GLU A 162 -25.46 33.77 10.96
N GLU A 163 -24.83 34.93 11.18
CA GLU A 163 -24.53 35.91 10.13
C GLU A 163 -23.30 35.53 9.29
N CYS A 164 -22.11 35.49 9.91
CA CYS A 164 -20.89 35.00 9.25
C CYS A 164 -20.58 33.57 9.73
N VAL A 165 -20.23 32.66 8.80
CA VAL A 165 -20.04 31.22 9.09
C VAL A 165 -18.98 30.98 10.17
N GLU A 166 -17.99 31.87 10.30
CA GLU A 166 -17.05 31.91 11.43
C GLU A 166 -16.62 33.35 11.77
N PRO A 167 -16.34 33.68 13.04
CA PRO A 167 -15.82 35.00 13.46
C PRO A 167 -14.50 35.41 12.77
N SER A 168 -13.72 34.42 12.33
CA SER A 168 -12.46 34.58 11.59
C SER A 168 -12.65 35.16 10.17
N GLN A 169 -13.90 35.20 9.68
CA GLN A 169 -14.25 35.68 8.35
C GLN A 169 -14.72 37.14 8.35
N VAL A 170 -14.78 37.80 9.50
CA VAL A 170 -15.14 39.22 9.59
C VAL A 170 -13.92 40.09 9.29
N TYR A 171 -14.05 41.08 8.40
CA TYR A 171 -13.01 42.07 8.14
C TYR A 171 -13.58 43.50 8.13
N VAL A 172 -12.70 44.50 8.31
CA VAL A 172 -13.09 45.91 8.23
C VAL A 172 -13.27 46.30 6.77
N TYR A 173 -14.50 46.56 6.36
CA TYR A 173 -14.89 46.98 5.02
C TYR A 173 -14.61 48.47 4.78
N GLY A 174 -14.85 49.30 5.79
CA GLY A 174 -14.71 50.74 5.69
C GLY A 174 -14.82 51.44 7.05
N ARG A 175 -14.85 52.77 7.04
CA ARG A 175 -15.03 53.60 8.23
C ARG A 175 -16.02 54.71 7.93
N TYR A 176 -16.81 55.11 8.92
CA TYR A 176 -17.68 56.27 8.84
C TYR A 176 -17.51 57.15 10.08
N THR A 177 -17.85 58.44 9.96
CA THR A 177 -17.87 59.37 11.08
C THR A 177 -19.29 59.48 11.59
N ASP A 178 -19.50 59.29 12.89
CA ASP A 178 -20.82 59.47 13.50
C ASP A 178 -21.19 60.96 13.67
N GLY A 179 -22.42 61.22 14.12
CA GLY A 179 -22.90 62.59 14.37
C GLY A 179 -22.13 63.35 15.47
N ASN A 180 -21.28 62.66 16.22
CA ASN A 180 -20.45 63.21 17.29
C ASN A 180 -18.99 63.42 16.86
N GLY A 181 -18.65 63.16 15.59
CA GLY A 181 -17.29 63.32 15.05
C GLY A 181 -16.35 62.15 15.35
N LEU A 182 -16.85 61.01 15.85
CA LEU A 182 -16.04 59.83 16.13
C LEU A 182 -16.00 58.88 14.91
N ILE A 183 -14.83 58.28 14.67
CA ILE A 183 -14.61 57.34 13.56
C ILE A 183 -15.00 55.93 14.02
N GLN A 184 -15.99 55.33 13.34
CA GLN A 184 -16.49 53.98 13.58
C GLN A 184 -16.10 53.03 12.43
N ASN A 185 -15.85 51.75 12.74
CA ASN A 185 -15.55 50.73 11.74
C ASN A 185 -16.84 50.11 11.18
N VAL A 186 -16.81 49.77 9.89
CA VAL A 186 -17.83 48.96 9.23
C VAL A 186 -17.23 47.60 8.94
N TYR A 187 -17.93 46.54 9.30
CA TYR A 187 -17.51 45.16 9.13
C TYR A 187 -18.30 44.49 7.99
N ALA A 188 -17.65 43.58 7.27
CA ALA A 188 -18.29 42.71 6.27
C ALA A 188 -17.78 41.26 6.41
N CYS A 189 -18.60 40.30 5.97
CA CYS A 189 -18.17 38.90 5.88
C CYS A 189 -17.29 38.69 4.65
N LYS A 190 -16.21 37.94 4.82
CA LYS A 190 -15.38 37.45 3.72
C LYS A 190 -16.13 36.36 2.95
N GLU A 191 -16.17 36.48 1.63
CA GLU A 191 -16.82 35.50 0.77
C GLU A 191 -16.20 34.09 0.93
N PRO A 192 -17.01 33.02 0.95
CA PRO A 192 -16.51 31.67 0.98
C PRO A 192 -15.73 31.37 -0.30
N ARG A 193 -14.46 30.98 -0.16
CA ARG A 193 -13.54 30.78 -1.29
C ARG A 193 -13.87 29.56 -2.17
N TYR A 194 -14.66 28.61 -1.67
CA TYR A 194 -14.97 27.35 -2.35
C TYR A 194 -16.33 26.78 -1.91
N ASN A 195 -16.99 26.12 -2.85
CA ASN A 195 -18.24 25.39 -2.65
C ASN A 195 -17.98 23.88 -2.45
N LEU A 196 -18.42 23.30 -1.32
CA LEU A 196 -18.39 21.85 -1.06
C LEU A 196 -19.79 21.28 -0.75
N ASP A 197 -20.71 21.41 -1.70
CA ASP A 197 -22.11 20.98 -1.57
C ASP A 197 -22.35 19.53 -2.05
N ILE A 198 -23.63 19.12 -2.10
CA ILE A 198 -24.05 17.79 -2.56
C ILE A 198 -23.56 17.46 -3.98
N LEU A 199 -23.38 18.48 -4.84
CA LEU A 199 -22.82 18.29 -6.18
C LEU A 199 -21.37 17.81 -6.11
N PHE A 200 -20.55 18.42 -5.25
CA PHE A 200 -19.17 17.97 -5.01
C PHE A 200 -19.16 16.53 -4.48
N ALA A 201 -20.06 16.19 -3.55
CA ALA A 201 -20.17 14.84 -3.01
C ALA A 201 -20.53 13.81 -4.10
N TYR A 202 -21.46 14.16 -5.00
CA TYR A 202 -21.83 13.33 -6.16
C TYR A 202 -20.66 13.14 -7.13
N GLU A 203 -19.95 14.20 -7.49
CA GLU A 203 -18.77 14.14 -8.36
C GLU A 203 -17.66 13.29 -7.74
N PHE A 204 -17.38 13.48 -6.46
CA PHE A 204 -16.37 12.70 -5.73
C PHE A 204 -16.76 11.23 -5.64
N PHE A 205 -18.04 10.92 -5.39
CA PHE A 205 -18.53 9.54 -5.42
C PHE A 205 -18.38 8.92 -6.81
N SER A 206 -18.71 9.66 -7.87
CA SER A 206 -18.56 9.23 -9.26
C SER A 206 -17.09 8.91 -9.60
N LEU A 207 -16.13 9.73 -9.12
CA LEU A 207 -14.70 9.43 -9.24
C LEU A 207 -14.35 8.07 -8.64
N LEU A 208 -14.79 7.81 -7.40
CA LEU A 208 -14.50 6.56 -6.71
C LEU A 208 -15.14 5.36 -7.42
N TRP A 209 -16.37 5.51 -7.90
CA TRP A 209 -17.13 4.44 -8.55
C TRP A 209 -16.58 4.08 -9.91
N VAL A 210 -16.36 5.05 -10.79
CA VAL A 210 -15.81 4.82 -12.13
C VAL A 210 -14.40 4.24 -12.05
N ASN A 211 -13.55 4.73 -11.13
CA ASN A 211 -12.22 4.14 -10.92
C ASN A 211 -12.31 2.67 -10.50
N ALA A 212 -13.18 2.35 -9.54
CA ALA A 212 -13.41 0.96 -9.12
C ALA A 212 -13.97 0.10 -10.27
N PHE A 213 -14.86 0.65 -11.09
CA PHE A 213 -15.47 -0.03 -12.22
C PHE A 213 -14.46 -0.35 -13.31
N VAL A 214 -13.62 0.61 -13.70
CA VAL A 214 -12.57 0.43 -14.71
C VAL A 214 -11.57 -0.64 -14.28
N ILE A 215 -11.21 -0.69 -12.98
CA ILE A 215 -10.37 -1.76 -12.41
C ILE A 215 -11.07 -3.12 -12.46
N ALA A 216 -12.34 -3.19 -12.06
CA ALA A 216 -13.12 -4.43 -12.11
C ALA A 216 -13.21 -4.97 -13.54
N PHE A 217 -13.38 -4.08 -14.53
CA PHE A 217 -13.45 -4.42 -15.94
C PHE A 217 -12.18 -5.11 -16.44
N GLY A 218 -11.00 -4.56 -16.12
CA GLY A 218 -9.72 -5.19 -16.46
C GLY A 218 -9.55 -6.55 -15.81
N GLN A 219 -9.93 -6.69 -14.53
CA GLN A 219 -9.86 -7.96 -13.80
C GLN A 219 -10.74 -9.05 -14.44
N MET A 220 -11.95 -8.71 -14.86
CA MET A 220 -12.88 -9.62 -15.53
C MET A 220 -12.37 -10.08 -16.90
N ILE A 221 -11.86 -9.15 -17.72
CA ILE A 221 -11.30 -9.48 -19.04
C ILE A 221 -10.15 -10.46 -18.90
N ILE A 222 -9.21 -10.17 -17.99
CA ILE A 222 -8.02 -11.01 -17.78
C ILE A 222 -8.44 -12.37 -17.24
N ALA A 223 -9.33 -12.43 -16.24
CA ALA A 223 -9.81 -13.68 -15.68
C ALA A 223 -10.53 -14.55 -16.72
N GLY A 224 -11.38 -13.94 -17.57
CA GLY A 224 -12.07 -14.64 -18.65
C GLY A 224 -11.10 -15.15 -19.72
N ALA A 225 -10.14 -14.33 -20.14
CA ALA A 225 -9.12 -14.73 -21.12
C ALA A 225 -8.23 -15.87 -20.59
N VAL A 226 -7.82 -15.79 -19.32
CA VAL A 226 -7.08 -16.88 -18.66
C VAL A 226 -7.93 -18.14 -18.60
N GLY A 227 -9.21 -18.04 -18.23
CA GLY A 227 -10.12 -19.19 -18.20
C GLY A 227 -10.21 -19.91 -19.55
N VAL A 228 -10.48 -19.15 -20.62
CA VAL A 228 -10.55 -19.71 -21.99
C VAL A 228 -9.24 -20.38 -22.37
N TRP A 229 -8.09 -19.73 -22.15
CA TRP A 229 -6.80 -20.30 -22.52
C TRP A 229 -6.42 -21.51 -21.65
N TYR A 230 -6.65 -21.45 -20.34
CA TYR A 230 -6.23 -22.48 -19.39
C TYR A 230 -6.95 -23.81 -19.63
N PHE A 231 -8.26 -23.76 -19.87
CA PHE A 231 -9.09 -24.94 -20.10
C PHE A 231 -9.11 -25.43 -21.56
N THR A 232 -8.47 -24.73 -22.49
CA THR A 232 -8.27 -25.24 -23.85
C THR A 232 -7.22 -26.37 -23.84
N PRO A 233 -7.42 -27.49 -24.55
CA PRO A 233 -6.42 -28.56 -24.67
C PRO A 233 -5.06 -28.05 -25.18
N ASN A 234 -3.96 -28.62 -24.68
CA ASN A 234 -2.61 -28.14 -25.04
C ASN A 234 -2.30 -28.22 -26.54
N SER A 235 -2.88 -29.19 -27.26
CA SER A 235 -2.76 -29.34 -28.72
C SER A 235 -3.34 -28.14 -29.49
N GLU A 236 -4.37 -27.50 -28.94
CA GLU A 236 -5.11 -26.41 -29.59
C GLU A 236 -4.64 -25.02 -29.13
N LYS A 237 -3.81 -24.92 -28.09
CA LYS A 237 -3.35 -23.61 -27.58
C LYS A 237 -2.60 -22.78 -28.61
N GLY A 238 -1.90 -23.42 -29.55
CA GLY A 238 -1.18 -22.75 -30.64
C GLY A 238 -2.08 -22.06 -31.66
N SER A 239 -3.31 -22.53 -31.85
CA SER A 239 -4.26 -21.98 -32.83
C SER A 239 -5.21 -20.93 -32.24
N LEU A 240 -5.12 -20.64 -30.94
CA LEU A 240 -6.03 -19.72 -30.24
C LEU A 240 -5.92 -18.26 -30.71
N GLY A 241 -4.75 -17.83 -31.19
CA GLY A 241 -4.52 -16.44 -31.61
C GLY A 241 -5.04 -15.42 -30.59
N THR A 242 -5.98 -14.56 -31.02
CA THR A 242 -6.60 -13.53 -30.16
C THR A 242 -7.91 -13.96 -29.50
N LYS A 243 -8.37 -15.20 -29.72
CA LYS A 243 -9.66 -15.71 -29.24
C LYS A 243 -9.84 -15.58 -27.72
N PRO A 244 -8.88 -15.94 -26.86
CA PRO A 244 -9.06 -15.82 -25.41
C PRO A 244 -9.35 -14.39 -24.97
N LEU A 245 -8.60 -13.43 -25.52
CA LEU A 245 -8.78 -12.01 -25.22
C LEU A 245 -10.11 -11.47 -25.76
N ARG A 246 -10.46 -11.78 -27.02
CA ARG A 246 -11.72 -11.33 -27.62
C ARG A 246 -12.93 -11.87 -26.87
N THR A 247 -12.89 -13.13 -26.44
CA THR A 247 -13.95 -13.74 -25.63
C THR A 247 -14.02 -13.08 -24.25
N GLY A 248 -12.89 -12.85 -23.58
CA GLY A 248 -12.87 -12.13 -22.30
C GLY A 248 -13.48 -10.72 -22.38
N ILE A 249 -13.13 -9.97 -23.43
CA ILE A 249 -13.70 -8.63 -23.70
C ILE A 249 -15.20 -8.73 -23.98
N LYS A 250 -15.61 -9.63 -24.90
CA LYS A 250 -17.03 -9.81 -25.24
C LYS A 250 -17.85 -10.15 -24.00
N ASN A 251 -17.38 -11.07 -23.17
CA ASN A 251 -18.11 -11.48 -21.98
C ASN A 251 -18.21 -10.37 -20.93
N ALA A 252 -17.13 -9.60 -20.73
CA ALA A 252 -17.13 -8.45 -19.83
C ALA A 252 -18.10 -7.35 -20.29
N VAL A 253 -18.15 -7.06 -21.60
CA VAL A 253 -19.01 -6.03 -22.19
C VAL A 253 -20.47 -6.47 -22.26
N VAL A 254 -20.76 -7.69 -22.68
CA VAL A 254 -22.14 -8.12 -23.01
C VAL A 254 -22.86 -8.70 -21.80
N TYR A 255 -22.18 -9.51 -20.99
CA TYR A 255 -22.85 -10.32 -19.97
C TYR A 255 -22.58 -9.88 -18.54
N HIS A 256 -21.44 -9.26 -18.25
CA HIS A 256 -21.00 -9.04 -16.87
C HIS A 256 -20.92 -7.57 -16.41
N GLN A 257 -21.32 -6.60 -17.23
CA GLN A 257 -21.29 -5.18 -16.85
C GLN A 257 -22.03 -4.90 -15.53
N GLY A 258 -23.23 -5.46 -15.34
CA GLY A 258 -24.00 -5.25 -14.11
C GLY A 258 -23.33 -5.82 -12.86
N THR A 259 -22.66 -6.98 -12.98
CA THR A 259 -21.87 -7.58 -11.88
C THR A 259 -20.69 -6.67 -11.50
N LEU A 260 -20.02 -6.12 -12.51
CA LEU A 260 -18.89 -5.21 -12.31
C LEU A 260 -19.33 -3.91 -11.67
N ALA A 261 -20.42 -3.31 -12.18
CA ALA A 261 -21.03 -2.09 -11.67
C ALA A 261 -21.50 -2.24 -10.23
N PHE A 262 -22.17 -3.34 -9.88
CA PHE A 262 -22.62 -3.61 -8.52
C PHE A 262 -21.44 -3.73 -7.54
N GLY A 263 -20.45 -4.57 -7.87
CA GLY A 263 -19.29 -4.73 -7.00
C GLY A 263 -18.48 -3.44 -6.85
N SER A 264 -18.30 -2.68 -7.93
CA SER A 264 -17.59 -1.39 -7.87
C SER A 264 -18.37 -0.34 -7.10
N PHE A 265 -19.71 -0.35 -7.16
CA PHE A 265 -20.58 0.54 -6.40
C PHE A 265 -20.46 0.30 -4.89
N VAL A 266 -20.53 -0.96 -4.45
CA VAL A 266 -20.31 -1.33 -3.04
C VAL A 266 -18.93 -0.85 -2.57
N LEU A 267 -17.89 -1.05 -3.38
CA LEU A 267 -16.55 -0.56 -3.08
C LEU A 267 -16.48 0.98 -3.03
N ALA A 268 -17.22 1.69 -3.88
CA ALA A 268 -17.27 3.14 -3.89
C ALA A 268 -17.90 3.70 -2.61
N ILE A 269 -19.01 3.11 -2.13
CA ILE A 269 -19.65 3.49 -0.86
C ILE A 269 -18.67 3.42 0.30
N VAL A 270 -17.96 2.29 0.42
CA VAL A 270 -16.98 2.09 1.50
C VAL A 270 -15.83 3.11 1.40
N GLN A 271 -15.34 3.38 0.20
CA GLN A 271 -14.32 4.40 -0.02
C GLN A 271 -14.83 5.81 0.32
N PHE A 272 -16.06 6.13 -0.04
CA PHE A 272 -16.69 7.41 0.23
C PHE A 272 -16.81 7.63 1.74
N ILE A 273 -17.37 6.67 2.48
CA ILE A 273 -17.48 6.73 3.95
C ILE A 273 -16.10 6.94 4.60
N LYS A 274 -15.07 6.21 4.16
CA LYS A 274 -13.71 6.37 4.67
C LYS A 274 -13.18 7.79 4.49
N TRP A 275 -13.31 8.34 3.29
CA TRP A 275 -12.84 9.69 2.97
C TRP A 275 -13.67 10.77 3.68
N TRP A 276 -14.97 10.55 3.80
CA TRP A 276 -15.87 11.41 4.56
C TRP A 276 -15.49 11.46 6.05
N LEU A 277 -15.23 10.33 6.69
CA LEU A 277 -14.75 10.28 8.07
C LEU A 277 -13.42 11.00 8.25
N ARG A 278 -12.49 10.90 7.28
CA ARG A 278 -11.22 11.66 7.31
C ARG A 278 -11.45 13.16 7.19
N TYR A 279 -12.41 13.58 6.37
CA TYR A 279 -12.82 14.97 6.26
C TYR A 279 -13.41 15.48 7.58
N LEU A 280 -14.35 14.75 8.19
CA LEU A 280 -14.92 15.09 9.50
C LEU A 280 -13.87 15.13 10.61
N ALA A 281 -12.88 14.22 10.60
CA ALA A 281 -11.78 14.26 11.54
C ALA A 281 -10.94 15.54 11.41
N LYS A 282 -10.72 16.03 10.19
CA LYS A 282 -10.03 17.31 9.96
C LYS A 282 -10.89 18.49 10.44
N GLN A 283 -12.18 18.49 10.13
CA GLN A 283 -13.09 19.55 10.58
C GLN A 283 -13.19 19.62 12.11
N ALA A 284 -13.28 18.47 12.80
CA ALA A 284 -13.29 18.44 14.25
C ALA A 284 -12.00 19.02 14.88
N LYS A 285 -10.83 18.83 14.22
CA LYS A 285 -9.57 19.45 14.67
C LYS A 285 -9.58 20.97 14.51
N LEU A 286 -10.15 21.47 13.41
CA LEU A 286 -10.28 22.91 13.16
C LEU A 286 -11.23 23.56 14.17
N GLN A 287 -12.28 22.86 14.57
CA GLN A 287 -13.22 23.30 15.62
C GLN A 287 -12.72 23.02 17.04
N HIS A 288 -11.42 22.73 17.23
CA HIS A 288 -10.80 22.40 18.51
C HIS A 288 -11.42 21.23 19.30
N ASN A 289 -12.29 20.43 18.68
CA ASN A 289 -12.93 19.25 19.28
C ASN A 289 -12.07 17.99 19.10
N LYS A 290 -11.12 17.83 20.04
CA LYS A 290 -10.14 16.73 20.02
C LYS A 290 -10.81 15.34 20.11
N VAL A 291 -11.90 15.21 20.87
CA VAL A 291 -12.60 13.93 21.07
C VAL A 291 -13.17 13.43 19.75
N MET A 292 -13.94 14.27 19.06
CA MET A 292 -14.54 13.90 17.78
C MET A 292 -13.49 13.66 16.70
N ALA A 293 -12.38 14.41 16.72
CA ALA A 293 -11.27 14.17 15.82
C ALA A 293 -10.67 12.77 15.97
N VAL A 294 -10.52 12.27 17.21
CA VAL A 294 -10.02 10.91 17.48
C VAL A 294 -11.05 9.87 17.05
N VAL A 295 -12.33 10.04 17.41
CA VAL A 295 -13.41 9.11 17.06
C VAL A 295 -13.50 8.90 15.55
N PHE A 296 -13.59 9.98 14.77
CA PHE A 296 -13.65 9.88 13.30
C PHE A 296 -12.39 9.28 12.70
N SER A 297 -11.22 9.55 13.30
CA SER A 297 -9.96 8.96 12.87
C SER A 297 -9.98 7.44 13.04
N VAL A 298 -10.36 6.93 14.22
CA VAL A 298 -10.46 5.49 14.51
C VAL A 298 -11.46 4.81 13.57
N LEU A 299 -12.66 5.37 13.41
CA LEU A 299 -13.66 4.83 12.48
C LEU A 299 -13.12 4.79 11.04
N SER A 300 -12.39 5.81 10.59
CA SER A 300 -11.80 5.82 9.25
C SER A 300 -10.78 4.69 9.05
N TYR A 301 -10.04 4.28 10.10
CA TYR A 301 -9.15 3.12 10.06
C TYR A 301 -9.93 1.81 9.98
N CYS A 302 -11.01 1.65 10.77
CA CYS A 302 -11.89 0.48 10.68
C CYS A 302 -12.48 0.32 9.26
N VAL A 303 -12.96 1.42 8.67
CA VAL A 303 -13.48 1.41 7.29
C VAL A 303 -12.37 1.15 6.27
N ALA A 304 -11.14 1.63 6.51
CA ALA A 304 -10.01 1.30 5.65
C ALA A 304 -9.66 -0.21 5.69
N CYS A 305 -9.78 -0.86 6.85
CA CYS A 305 -9.66 -2.33 6.95
C CYS A 305 -10.77 -3.01 6.15
N PHE A 306 -12.02 -2.57 6.32
CA PHE A 306 -13.16 -3.11 5.59
C PHE A 306 -13.03 -2.93 4.07
N GLU A 307 -12.53 -1.79 3.61
CA GLU A 307 -12.23 -1.53 2.20
C GLU A 307 -11.27 -2.59 1.63
N LYS A 308 -10.24 -3.00 2.38
CA LYS A 308 -9.32 -4.06 1.94
C LYS A 308 -10.05 -5.39 1.79
N CYS A 309 -10.93 -5.73 2.73
CA CYS A 309 -11.76 -6.93 2.66
C CYS A 309 -12.67 -6.90 1.43
N ILE A 310 -13.36 -5.78 1.15
CA ILE A 310 -14.23 -5.63 -0.01
C ILE A 310 -13.43 -5.70 -1.32
N LYS A 311 -12.27 -5.03 -1.42
CA LYS A 311 -11.40 -5.12 -2.61
C LYS A 311 -10.97 -6.57 -2.87
N PHE A 312 -10.60 -7.29 -1.81
CA PHE A 312 -10.23 -8.69 -1.89
C PHE A 312 -11.41 -9.55 -2.33
N LEU A 313 -12.58 -9.39 -1.71
CA LEU A 313 -13.79 -10.15 -2.04
C LEU A 313 -14.20 -9.89 -3.50
N ASN A 314 -14.29 -8.63 -3.91
CA ASN A 314 -14.66 -8.24 -5.27
C ASN A 314 -13.73 -8.88 -6.31
N LYS A 315 -12.41 -8.78 -6.11
CA LYS A 315 -11.44 -9.38 -7.03
C LYS A 315 -11.69 -10.88 -7.23
N ASN A 316 -11.90 -11.61 -6.14
CA ASN A 316 -12.13 -13.06 -6.22
C ASN A 316 -13.52 -13.40 -6.75
N ALA A 317 -14.54 -12.59 -6.45
CA ALA A 317 -15.87 -12.71 -7.01
C ALA A 317 -15.84 -12.53 -8.54
N TYR A 318 -15.15 -11.51 -9.05
CA TYR A 318 -15.01 -11.30 -10.50
C TYR A 318 -14.30 -12.45 -11.19
N ILE A 319 -13.26 -13.04 -10.57
CA ILE A 319 -12.60 -14.23 -11.09
C ILE A 319 -13.58 -15.41 -11.16
N GLN A 320 -14.32 -15.69 -10.09
CA GLN A 320 -15.32 -16.76 -10.07
C GLN A 320 -16.44 -16.53 -11.09
N THR A 321 -16.91 -15.29 -11.25
CA THR A 321 -17.91 -14.94 -12.26
C THR A 321 -17.36 -15.17 -13.67
N ALA A 322 -16.12 -14.76 -13.95
CA ALA A 322 -15.49 -14.95 -15.26
C ALA A 322 -15.37 -16.42 -15.66
N LEU A 323 -15.13 -17.30 -14.68
CA LEU A 323 -14.93 -18.74 -14.90
C LEU A 323 -16.23 -19.53 -14.97
N LEU A 324 -17.20 -19.21 -14.12
CA LEU A 324 -18.43 -20.01 -13.94
C LEU A 324 -19.69 -19.34 -14.49
N GLY A 325 -19.62 -18.07 -14.90
CA GLY A 325 -20.77 -17.33 -15.41
C GLY A 325 -21.87 -17.05 -14.38
N THR A 326 -21.59 -17.17 -13.08
CA THR A 326 -22.60 -17.00 -12.02
C THR A 326 -22.76 -15.54 -11.57
N LYS A 327 -23.89 -15.22 -10.93
CA LYS A 327 -24.18 -13.87 -10.38
C LYS A 327 -23.16 -13.48 -9.28
N PHE A 328 -23.01 -12.17 -9.05
CA PHE A 328 -22.03 -11.59 -8.10
C PHE A 328 -22.06 -12.24 -6.71
N CYS A 329 -23.21 -12.26 -6.03
CA CYS A 329 -23.28 -12.76 -4.65
C CYS A 329 -22.93 -14.24 -4.53
N THR A 330 -23.36 -15.06 -5.50
CA THR A 330 -23.01 -16.48 -5.58
C THR A 330 -21.50 -16.66 -5.80
N SER A 331 -20.93 -15.89 -6.75
CA SER A 331 -19.49 -15.89 -7.01
C SER A 331 -18.68 -15.43 -5.78
N ALA A 332 -19.13 -14.39 -5.08
CA ALA A 332 -18.48 -13.87 -3.88
C ALA A 332 -18.50 -14.89 -2.73
N LYS A 333 -19.65 -15.54 -2.48
CA LYS A 333 -19.76 -16.63 -1.49
C LYS A 333 -18.82 -17.78 -1.82
N ASN A 334 -18.84 -18.25 -3.07
CA ASN A 334 -18.01 -19.37 -3.51
C ASN A 334 -16.51 -19.02 -3.44
N ALA A 335 -16.14 -17.80 -3.84
CA ALA A 335 -14.78 -17.28 -3.71
C ALA A 335 -14.33 -17.27 -2.24
N PHE A 336 -15.15 -16.75 -1.33
CA PHE A 336 -14.83 -16.65 0.09
C PHE A 336 -14.58 -18.03 0.71
N PHE A 337 -15.46 -19.00 0.49
CA PHE A 337 -15.28 -20.36 1.00
C PHE A 337 -14.11 -21.09 0.36
N LEU A 338 -13.84 -20.88 -0.95
CA LEU A 338 -12.66 -21.43 -1.63
C LEU A 338 -11.37 -20.95 -0.97
N ILE A 339 -11.33 -19.65 -0.62
CA ILE A 339 -10.18 -19.01 0.01
C ILE A 339 -9.94 -19.56 1.40
N LEU A 340 -10.98 -19.60 2.25
CA LEU A 340 -10.84 -20.10 3.62
C LEU A 340 -10.36 -21.57 3.66
N ARG A 341 -10.90 -22.42 2.79
CA ARG A 341 -10.49 -23.83 2.69
C ARG A 341 -9.04 -24.01 2.21
N ASN A 342 -8.43 -22.98 1.63
CA ASN A 342 -7.08 -23.02 1.06
C ASN A 342 -6.19 -21.85 1.54
N ALA A 343 -6.48 -21.28 2.71
CA ALA A 343 -5.87 -20.02 3.17
C ALA A 343 -4.33 -20.06 3.13
N ALA A 344 -3.71 -21.15 3.59
CA ALA A 344 -2.26 -21.32 3.55
C ALA A 344 -1.68 -21.33 2.13
N ARG A 345 -2.38 -21.92 1.13
CA ARG A 345 -1.92 -21.92 -0.27
C ARG A 345 -1.95 -20.52 -0.86
N ILE A 346 -3.05 -19.80 -0.61
CA ILE A 346 -3.26 -18.45 -1.12
C ILE A 346 -2.31 -17.47 -0.44
N GLY A 347 -2.06 -17.64 0.86
CA GLY A 347 -1.06 -16.87 1.60
C GLY A 347 0.34 -16.98 1.02
N VAL A 348 0.80 -18.20 0.71
CA VAL A 348 2.11 -18.42 0.05
C VAL A 348 2.17 -17.77 -1.33
N LEU A 349 1.10 -17.91 -2.14
CA LEU A 349 1.04 -17.25 -3.45
C LEU A 349 1.07 -15.72 -3.34
N GLY A 350 0.37 -15.17 -2.35
CA GLY A 350 0.39 -13.74 -2.02
C GLY A 350 1.78 -13.25 -1.61
N ALA A 351 2.48 -14.01 -0.78
CA ALA A 351 3.85 -13.69 -0.36
C ALA A 351 4.82 -13.68 -1.56
N ILE A 352 4.75 -14.69 -2.43
CA ILE A 352 5.57 -14.75 -3.65
C ILE A 352 5.24 -13.57 -4.58
N GLY A 353 3.96 -13.25 -4.76
CA GLY A 353 3.54 -12.11 -5.57
C GLY A 353 4.05 -10.77 -5.01
N ASN A 354 4.03 -10.59 -3.69
CA ASN A 354 4.59 -9.41 -3.04
C ASN A 354 6.11 -9.32 -3.19
N ALA A 355 6.84 -10.44 -3.10
CA ALA A 355 8.27 -10.47 -3.34
C ALA A 355 8.60 -10.06 -4.78
N VAL A 356 7.91 -10.65 -5.77
CA VAL A 356 8.08 -10.27 -7.19
C VAL A 356 7.77 -8.78 -7.41
N ARG A 357 6.71 -8.27 -6.77
CA ARG A 357 6.38 -6.85 -6.82
C ARG A 357 7.50 -5.99 -6.25
N LEU A 358 8.04 -6.36 -5.10
CA LEU A 358 9.14 -5.65 -4.45
C LEU A 358 10.38 -5.59 -5.35
N PHE A 359 10.80 -6.72 -5.92
CA PHE A 359 11.89 -6.75 -6.89
C PHE A 359 11.58 -5.88 -8.11
N GLY A 360 10.35 -5.96 -8.64
CA GLY A 360 9.93 -5.09 -9.74
C GLY A 360 10.10 -3.60 -9.43
N TYR A 361 9.73 -3.15 -8.22
CA TYR A 361 9.97 -1.77 -7.81
C TYR A 361 11.46 -1.43 -7.69
N LEU A 362 12.27 -2.32 -7.11
CA LEU A 362 13.71 -2.10 -6.89
C LEU A 362 14.56 -2.07 -8.17
N PHE A 363 14.09 -2.68 -9.25
CA PHE A 363 14.82 -2.72 -10.54
C PHE A 363 14.30 -1.72 -11.57
N ILE A 364 13.05 -1.25 -11.42
CA ILE A 364 12.42 -0.32 -12.36
C ILE A 364 12.47 1.13 -11.87
N MET A 365 12.46 1.36 -10.55
CA MET A 365 13.00 2.59 -9.96
C MET A 365 14.48 2.41 -9.70
#